data_AF-A0A814WG13-F1
#
_entry.id   AF-A0A814WG13-F1
#
_cell.length_a   1.000
_cell.length_b   1.000
_cell.length_c   1.000
_cell.angle_alpha   90.00
_cell.angle_beta   90.00
_cell.angle_gamma   90.00
#
_symmetry.space_group_name_H-M   'P 1'
#
loop_
_entity.id
_entity.type
_entity.pdbx_description
1 polymer ?
#
loop_
_entity_poly.entity_id
_entity_poly.type
_entity_poly.pdbx_seq_one_letter_code
_entity_poly.pdbx_strand_id
1 'polypeptide(L)'
;STNLEIFLENLEDNVILIAVTFDEASTKLSQHSRNLFFDLGSGTIQNLKYRDVWALVGQKGIKGFSPYEEISYAGSGNIYATPIDKRMCVPQTLKGVKVRPDPLPFRNDKRRDFCSRYDGYGDFCSDANVDKSLASVPLLNKTLEDNAIYSTPILVIAGISHNSLRMCLETLLMQPGIVVENVMVAVDEKFSESLALIDLFGFHGEKTTSSSTYMEHYEKSLSKIWERHPTRDKVIVIEEDLILSPDFLYTLALLSETFRKDESIGAIQMWNPNSYDIVNGSLELIYRVDNLYGLGYLLRRSFYEKNMKNSFKQCCSKRVWDKWTFADSSSSFLMPDISRVFRRPIDGNRVNTKYLEVLFNQKRKTSLNPFPAFSNIDTLRKDTYDAYLTKTIRSATLLKSLQQCDTLNLDMFNIIRNQNTSDTFKYIYEQQSENDINKLQPVLPCFGLFSLEPLGLYHGILRFSSNKYNFFLIGTKSPLYSSISTTV
;
A
#
# COMPACT_ATOMS: atom_id res chain seq x y z
N SER A 1 41.13 21.87 8.06
CA SER A 1 42.23 22.64 7.46
C SER A 1 42.86 23.45 8.56
N THR A 2 44.09 23.13 8.99
CA THR A 2 44.69 23.71 10.20
C THR A 2 44.93 25.23 10.08
N ASN A 3 45.27 25.73 8.89
CA ASN A 3 45.52 27.16 8.67
C ASN A 3 44.25 28.02 8.77
N LEU A 4 43.11 27.48 8.32
CA LEU A 4 41.81 28.16 8.44
C LEU A 4 41.41 28.29 9.91
N GLU A 5 41.57 27.21 10.68
CA GLU A 5 41.26 27.18 12.10
C GLU A 5 42.08 28.21 12.87
N ILE A 6 43.40 28.24 12.66
CA ILE A 6 44.31 29.23 13.25
C ILE A 6 43.92 30.66 12.86
N PHE A 7 43.55 30.90 11.60
CA PHE A 7 43.11 32.22 11.15
C PHE A 7 41.84 32.68 11.86
N LEU A 8 40.82 31.81 11.95
CA LEU A 8 39.53 32.14 12.57
C LEU A 8 39.66 32.33 14.09
N GLU A 9 40.48 31.52 14.76
CA GLU A 9 40.74 31.64 16.20
C GLU A 9 41.39 32.99 16.57
N ASN A 10 42.31 33.47 15.74
CA ASN A 10 43.07 34.71 15.95
C ASN A 10 42.32 35.99 15.50
N LEU A 11 41.08 35.90 15.02
CA LEU A 11 40.29 37.09 14.70
C LEU A 11 40.06 37.95 15.96
N GLU A 12 40.15 39.27 15.83
CA GLU A 12 39.76 40.19 16.92
C GLU A 12 38.23 40.28 17.06
N ASP A 13 37.76 40.61 18.26
CA ASP A 13 36.34 40.82 18.49
C ASP A 13 35.83 42.01 17.64
N ASN A 14 34.58 41.90 17.16
CA ASN A 14 33.93 42.86 16.27
C ASN A 14 34.52 42.98 14.86
N VAL A 15 35.48 42.14 14.45
CA VAL A 15 35.91 42.07 13.05
C VAL A 15 34.82 41.40 12.20
N ILE A 16 34.51 42.01 11.05
CA ILE A 16 33.63 41.42 10.04
C ILE A 16 34.44 40.46 9.17
N LEU A 17 33.96 39.21 9.07
CA LEU A 17 34.49 38.20 8.17
C LEU A 17 33.54 38.00 7.00
N ILE A 18 34.09 37.95 5.78
CA ILE A 18 33.36 37.48 4.60
C ILE A 18 33.95 36.13 4.20
N ALA A 19 33.13 35.09 4.22
CA ALA A 19 33.49 33.75 3.77
C ALA A 19 32.61 33.37 2.58
N VAL A 20 33.23 32.85 1.53
CA VAL A 20 32.54 32.32 0.35
C VAL A 20 33.19 31.01 -0.06
N THR A 21 32.40 30.09 -0.59
CA THR A 21 32.90 28.85 -1.19
C THR A 21 33.31 29.09 -2.63
N PHE A 22 34.37 28.42 -3.06
CA PHE A 22 34.77 28.35 -4.47
C PHE A 22 34.97 26.89 -4.85
N ASP A 23 34.29 26.44 -5.92
CA ASP A 23 34.28 25.04 -6.38
C ASP A 23 33.74 24.03 -5.34
N GLU A 24 34.58 23.57 -4.42
CA GLU A 24 34.25 22.56 -3.42
C GLU A 24 34.93 22.90 -2.10
N ALA A 25 34.14 23.11 -1.04
CA ALA A 25 34.66 23.56 0.26
C ALA A 25 34.34 22.59 1.41
N SER A 26 33.54 21.54 1.20
CA SER A 26 33.00 20.70 2.27
C SER A 26 33.87 19.47 2.59
N THR A 27 34.56 18.88 1.61
CA THR A 27 35.21 17.55 1.75
C THR A 27 36.31 17.53 2.82
N LYS A 28 37.02 18.65 3.00
CA LYS A 28 38.12 18.80 3.97
C LYS A 28 37.81 19.82 5.08
N LEU A 29 36.55 20.23 5.21
CA LEU A 29 36.12 21.15 6.26
C LEU A 29 35.87 20.35 7.55
N SER A 30 36.73 20.56 8.55
CA SER A 30 36.67 19.85 9.82
C SER A 30 35.46 20.30 10.63
N GLN A 31 35.01 19.46 11.57
CA GLN A 31 33.95 19.84 12.52
C GLN A 31 34.37 21.07 13.35
N HIS A 32 35.66 21.19 13.69
CA HIS A 32 36.20 22.35 14.40
C HIS A 32 36.04 23.64 13.59
N SER A 33 36.40 23.62 12.30
CA SER A 33 36.18 24.76 11.41
C SER A 33 34.69 25.15 11.33
N ARG A 34 33.78 24.17 11.26
CA ARG A 34 32.33 24.41 11.24
C ARG A 34 31.84 25.07 12.54
N ASN A 35 32.39 24.68 13.69
CA ASN A 35 32.07 25.29 14.98
C ASN A 35 32.58 26.73 15.06
N LEU A 36 33.79 27.02 14.57
CA LEU A 36 34.31 28.40 14.51
C LEU A 36 33.44 29.32 13.64
N PHE A 37 32.93 28.82 12.51
CA PHE A 37 31.98 29.58 11.70
C PHE A 37 30.62 29.75 12.37
N PHE A 38 30.17 28.76 13.15
CA PHE A 38 28.97 28.88 13.99
C PHE A 38 29.13 30.01 15.02
N ASP A 39 30.28 30.11 15.68
CA ASP A 39 30.59 31.18 16.63
C ASP A 39 30.66 32.58 15.97
N LEU A 40 30.95 32.63 14.67
CA LEU A 40 30.91 33.84 13.84
C LEU A 40 29.50 34.19 13.34
N GLY A 41 28.49 33.41 13.74
CA GLY A 41 27.08 33.64 13.44
C GLY A 41 26.52 32.81 12.28
N SER A 42 27.22 31.77 11.79
CA SER A 42 26.66 30.88 10.79
C SER A 42 25.57 29.97 11.38
N GLY A 43 24.41 29.94 10.72
CA GLY A 43 23.33 29.00 11.01
C GLY A 43 23.31 27.78 10.07
N THR A 44 23.94 27.85 8.90
CA THR A 44 23.87 26.78 7.88
C THR A 44 25.19 26.09 7.56
N ILE A 45 26.33 26.50 8.15
CA ILE A 45 27.64 25.87 7.88
C ILE A 45 27.66 24.38 8.19
N GLN A 46 26.87 23.91 9.15
CA GLN A 46 26.76 22.47 9.46
C GLN A 46 26.11 21.68 8.31
N ASN A 47 25.32 22.36 7.47
CA ASN A 47 24.58 21.76 6.37
C ASN A 47 25.35 21.80 5.04
N LEU A 48 26.53 22.45 4.99
CA LEU A 48 27.36 22.55 3.79
C LEU A 48 27.88 21.17 3.34
N LYS A 49 27.49 20.74 2.14
CA LYS A 49 27.87 19.49 1.48
C LYS A 49 28.65 19.73 0.19
N TYR A 50 29.02 18.63 -0.46
CA TYR A 50 29.85 18.61 -1.67
C TYR A 50 29.24 19.46 -2.79
N ARG A 51 30.02 20.44 -3.29
CA ARG A 51 29.66 21.41 -4.35
C ARG A 51 28.49 22.35 -4.05
N ASP A 52 28.08 22.45 -2.80
CA ASP A 52 27.18 23.50 -2.36
C ASP A 52 27.89 24.86 -2.43
N VAL A 53 27.13 25.91 -2.74
CA VAL A 53 27.62 27.28 -2.75
C VAL A 53 27.14 27.95 -1.46
N TRP A 54 28.05 28.46 -0.65
CA TRP A 54 27.76 29.12 0.62
C TRP A 54 28.49 30.45 0.74
N ALA A 55 27.79 31.44 1.26
CA ALA A 55 28.30 32.76 1.54
C ALA A 55 27.87 33.20 2.94
N LEU A 56 28.81 33.74 3.70
CA LEU A 56 28.59 34.28 5.05
C LEU A 56 29.28 35.63 5.18
N VAL A 57 28.56 36.60 5.74
CA VAL A 57 29.14 37.77 6.38
C VAL A 57 28.92 37.63 7.88
N GLY A 58 29.96 37.23 8.60
CA GLY A 58 29.95 36.93 10.04
C GLY A 58 30.69 37.98 10.85
N GLN A 59 30.54 37.92 12.17
CA GLN A 59 31.28 38.80 13.08
C GLN A 59 31.59 38.08 14.38
N LYS A 60 32.85 38.16 14.83
CA LYS A 60 33.27 37.55 16.10
C LYS A 60 32.61 38.25 17.27
N GLY A 61 31.96 37.47 18.14
CA GLY A 61 31.20 37.95 19.28
C GLY A 61 29.72 38.29 18.98
N ILE A 62 29.22 37.97 17.79
CA ILE A 62 27.80 38.12 17.46
C ILE A 62 26.91 37.26 18.38
N LYS A 63 25.78 37.82 18.82
CA LYS A 63 24.77 37.07 19.57
C LYS A 63 23.65 36.62 18.63
N GLY A 64 23.58 35.32 18.37
CA GLY A 64 22.64 34.72 17.41
C GLY A 64 23.25 34.58 16.02
N PHE A 65 22.40 34.34 15.02
CA PHE A 65 22.84 34.08 13.64
C PHE A 65 22.98 35.38 12.84
N SER A 66 23.98 35.48 11.98
CA SER A 66 24.12 36.62 11.06
C SER A 66 22.92 36.69 10.12
N PRO A 67 22.31 37.85 9.84
CA PRO A 67 21.27 37.94 8.82
C PRO A 67 21.83 37.82 7.39
N TYR A 68 23.15 37.83 7.23
CA TYR A 68 23.86 37.88 5.95
C TYR A 68 24.56 36.54 5.68
N GLU A 69 23.78 35.49 5.43
CA GLU A 69 24.32 34.22 4.93
C GLU A 69 23.32 33.58 3.98
N GLU A 70 23.83 32.82 3.04
CA GLU A 70 23.02 32.17 2.02
C GLU A 70 23.72 30.88 1.63
N ILE A 71 22.92 29.85 1.40
CA ILE A 71 23.40 28.55 0.93
C ILE A 71 22.52 28.13 -0.25
N SER A 72 23.18 27.75 -1.34
CA SER A 72 22.57 27.10 -2.48
C SER A 72 23.08 25.67 -2.54
N TYR A 73 22.16 24.73 -2.67
CA TYR A 73 22.45 23.31 -2.63
C TYR A 73 22.67 22.76 -4.04
N ALA A 74 23.71 21.93 -4.19
CA ALA A 74 24.00 21.24 -5.44
C ALA A 74 22.86 20.30 -5.85
N GLY A 75 22.54 20.28 -7.15
CA GLY A 75 21.54 19.39 -7.73
C GLY A 75 22.02 17.93 -7.82
N SER A 76 21.10 17.02 -8.18
CA SER A 76 21.44 15.64 -8.52
C SER A 76 22.32 15.57 -9.79
N GLY A 77 23.22 14.60 -9.90
CA GLY A 77 24.02 14.38 -11.11
C GLY A 77 25.32 15.18 -11.22
N ASN A 78 25.98 15.47 -10.09
CA ASN A 78 27.28 16.16 -10.05
C ASN A 78 27.23 17.61 -10.57
N ILE A 79 26.06 18.24 -10.53
CA ILE A 79 25.81 19.62 -10.97
C ILE A 79 26.15 20.58 -9.82
N TYR A 80 26.92 21.64 -10.09
CA TYR A 80 27.18 22.70 -9.11
C TYR A 80 25.90 23.41 -8.69
N ALA A 81 25.85 23.88 -7.44
CA ALA A 81 24.74 24.69 -6.98
C ALA A 81 24.64 26.01 -7.77
N THR A 82 23.46 26.65 -7.76
CA THR A 82 23.30 27.96 -8.39
C THR A 82 24.21 28.99 -7.70
N PRO A 83 24.98 29.79 -8.46
CA PRO A 83 25.85 30.80 -7.87
C PRO A 83 25.06 31.83 -7.06
N ILE A 84 25.61 32.24 -5.92
CA ILE A 84 25.06 33.34 -5.11
C ILE A 84 25.67 34.65 -5.64
N ASP A 85 24.85 35.49 -6.25
CA ASP A 85 25.22 36.86 -6.63
C ASP A 85 24.39 37.87 -5.81
N LYS A 86 25.08 38.60 -4.93
CA LYS A 86 24.46 39.56 -4.01
C LYS A 86 25.28 40.85 -3.91
N ARG A 87 24.55 41.96 -3.86
CA ARG A 87 25.07 43.29 -3.53
C ARG A 87 24.29 43.84 -2.35
N MET A 88 24.97 44.21 -1.28
CA MET A 88 24.33 44.65 -0.03
C MET A 88 25.18 45.64 0.75
N CYS A 89 24.54 46.43 1.60
CA CYS A 89 25.21 47.24 2.63
C CYS A 89 25.22 46.47 3.95
N VAL A 90 26.38 46.39 4.60
CA VAL A 90 26.57 45.68 5.87
C VAL A 90 26.93 46.70 6.95
N PRO A 91 26.22 46.74 8.09
CA PRO A 91 26.58 47.62 9.20
C PRO A 91 27.88 47.16 9.85
N GLN A 92 28.64 48.10 10.44
CA GLN A 92 29.89 47.78 11.16
C GLN A 92 29.67 46.85 12.37
N THR A 93 28.46 46.84 12.93
CA THR A 93 28.06 45.93 14.01
C THR A 93 26.84 45.14 13.57
N LEU A 94 27.00 43.83 13.41
CA LEU A 94 25.95 42.90 13.04
C LEU A 94 25.00 42.66 14.22
N LYS A 95 23.70 42.68 13.95
CA LYS A 95 22.67 42.27 14.91
C LYS A 95 22.22 40.86 14.54
N GLY A 96 22.52 39.90 15.39
CA GLY A 96 22.13 38.51 15.16
C GLY A 96 20.61 38.31 15.29
N VAL A 97 20.11 37.32 14.55
CA VAL A 97 18.71 36.85 14.61
C VAL A 97 18.63 35.57 15.46
N LYS A 98 17.50 35.38 16.16
CA LYS A 98 17.31 34.22 17.05
C LYS A 98 17.07 32.91 16.32
N VAL A 99 16.46 32.97 15.14
CA VAL A 99 16.11 31.81 14.33
C VAL A 99 16.52 32.10 12.90
N ARG A 100 17.21 31.16 12.29
CA ARG A 100 17.50 31.15 10.86
C ARG A 100 16.99 29.84 10.27
N PRO A 101 15.87 29.84 9.53
CA PRO A 101 15.43 28.64 8.84
C PRO A 101 16.40 28.33 7.69
N ASP A 102 16.74 27.05 7.54
CA ASP A 102 17.45 26.55 6.37
C ASP A 102 16.59 26.78 5.11
N PRO A 103 17.14 27.28 3.99
CA PRO A 103 16.40 27.41 2.74
C PRO A 103 15.81 26.08 2.22
N LEU A 104 16.43 24.93 2.54
CA LEU A 104 15.85 23.60 2.29
C LEU A 104 15.90 22.76 3.59
N PRO A 105 14.85 22.79 4.43
CA PRO A 105 14.87 22.12 5.73
C PRO A 105 15.00 20.59 5.64
N PHE A 106 14.80 19.99 4.46
CA PHE A 106 14.92 18.55 4.24
C PHE A 106 15.55 18.31 2.87
N ARG A 107 16.82 17.88 2.83
CA ARG A 107 17.50 17.42 1.59
C ARG A 107 17.67 15.90 1.65
N ASN A 108 17.16 15.17 0.65
CA ASN A 108 17.23 13.71 0.59
C ASN A 108 18.29 13.23 -0.39
N ASP A 109 19.56 13.22 0.05
CA ASP A 109 20.69 12.87 -0.82
C ASP A 109 20.62 11.46 -1.38
N LYS A 110 20.11 10.49 -0.62
CA LYS A 110 19.93 9.11 -1.09
C LYS A 110 18.98 9.06 -2.29
N ARG A 111 17.84 9.76 -2.20
CA ARG A 111 16.87 9.83 -3.30
C ARG A 111 17.41 10.62 -4.49
N ARG A 112 18.13 11.73 -4.25
CA ARG A 112 18.80 12.50 -5.32
C ARG A 112 19.85 11.68 -6.07
N ASP A 113 20.67 10.92 -5.34
CA ASP A 113 21.67 10.02 -5.94
C ASP A 113 20.98 8.92 -6.76
N PHE A 114 19.95 8.27 -6.20
CA PHE A 114 19.13 7.31 -6.92
C PHE A 114 18.55 7.90 -8.22
N CYS A 115 17.89 9.05 -8.14
CA CYS A 115 17.28 9.73 -9.27
C CYS A 115 18.29 10.25 -10.30
N SER A 116 19.56 10.40 -9.94
CA SER A 116 20.62 10.74 -10.89
C SER A 116 21.15 9.55 -11.69
N ARG A 117 20.95 8.33 -11.18
CA ARG A 117 21.46 7.08 -11.76
C ARG A 117 20.39 6.32 -12.54
N TYR A 118 19.13 6.46 -12.12
CA TYR A 118 18.02 5.68 -12.64
C TYR A 118 16.90 6.57 -13.17
N ASP A 119 16.60 6.42 -14.46
CA ASP A 119 15.54 7.15 -15.15
C ASP A 119 14.18 6.45 -15.01
N GLY A 120 13.11 7.12 -15.46
CA GLY A 120 11.78 6.53 -15.58
C GLY A 120 10.89 6.66 -14.34
N TYR A 121 11.40 7.21 -13.23
CA TYR A 121 10.64 7.39 -11.98
C TYR A 121 9.74 8.65 -11.93
N GLY A 122 9.75 9.46 -13.00
CA GLY A 122 8.80 10.55 -13.22
C GLY A 122 8.65 11.49 -12.02
N ASP A 123 7.43 11.64 -11.52
CA ASP A 123 7.11 12.53 -10.39
C ASP A 123 7.87 12.16 -9.10
N PHE A 124 8.30 10.91 -8.92
CA PHE A 124 9.13 10.54 -7.77
C PHE A 124 10.51 11.19 -7.80
N CYS A 125 11.03 11.53 -8.98
CA CYS A 125 12.33 12.18 -9.13
C CYS A 125 12.23 13.65 -9.55
N SER A 126 11.03 14.25 -9.50
CA SER A 126 10.84 15.67 -9.81
C SER A 126 11.45 16.57 -8.73
N ASP A 127 11.84 17.79 -9.09
CA ASP A 127 12.39 18.77 -8.15
C ASP A 127 11.45 19.05 -6.97
N ALA A 128 10.14 18.94 -7.19
CA ALA A 128 9.13 19.13 -6.16
C ALA A 128 9.08 17.99 -5.12
N ASN A 129 9.59 16.81 -5.46
CA ASN A 129 9.43 15.59 -4.67
C ASN A 129 10.73 14.90 -4.27
N VAL A 130 11.84 15.17 -4.95
CA VAL A 130 13.13 14.49 -4.76
C VAL A 130 13.65 14.61 -3.32
N ASP A 131 13.25 15.66 -2.61
CA ASP A 131 13.62 15.93 -1.21
C ASP A 131 12.58 15.49 -0.18
N LYS A 132 11.42 14.97 -0.61
CA LYS A 132 10.42 14.44 0.33
C LYS A 132 11.00 13.25 1.10
N SER A 133 10.78 13.25 2.41
CA SER A 133 11.22 12.20 3.32
C SER A 133 10.60 10.85 2.95
N LEU A 134 11.42 9.80 3.01
CA LEU A 134 10.99 8.41 2.92
C LEU A 134 11.14 7.80 4.32
N ALA A 135 10.17 8.09 5.18
CA ALA A 135 10.15 7.62 6.57
C ALA A 135 8.83 6.90 6.86
N SER A 136 8.91 5.85 7.68
CA SER A 136 7.76 5.10 8.16
C SER A 136 6.87 5.96 9.06
N VAL A 137 5.56 5.72 8.99
CA VAL A 137 4.59 6.41 9.85
C VAL A 137 4.44 5.65 11.18
N PRO A 138 4.57 6.31 12.34
CA PRO A 138 4.40 5.65 13.63
C PRO A 138 2.95 5.20 13.83
N LEU A 139 2.76 4.14 14.64
CA LEU A 139 1.43 3.69 14.99
C LEU A 139 0.73 4.71 15.88
N LEU A 140 -0.37 5.31 15.39
CA LEU A 140 -1.12 6.32 16.15
C LEU A 140 -1.95 5.69 17.27
N ASN A 141 -2.50 4.50 17.06
CA ASN A 141 -3.32 3.81 18.04
C ASN A 141 -2.50 2.84 18.90
N LYS A 142 -2.09 3.30 20.08
CA LYS A 142 -1.29 2.50 21.04
C LYS A 142 -1.96 1.21 21.52
N THR A 143 -3.29 1.10 21.45
CA THR A 143 -3.98 -0.14 21.84
C THR A 143 -3.69 -1.32 20.91
N LEU A 144 -3.16 -1.03 19.71
CA LEU A 144 -2.80 -2.04 18.72
C LEU A 144 -1.29 -2.30 18.65
N GLU A 145 -0.48 -1.68 19.52
CA GLU A 145 0.98 -1.78 19.50
C GLU A 145 1.47 -3.23 19.65
N ASP A 146 0.84 -4.00 20.54
CA ASP A 146 1.14 -5.42 20.77
C ASP A 146 0.47 -6.37 19.75
N ASN A 147 -0.24 -5.83 18.75
CA ASN A 147 -0.90 -6.68 17.78
C ASN A 147 0.12 -7.40 16.88
N ALA A 148 -0.01 -8.73 16.79
CA ALA A 148 0.91 -9.57 16.04
C ALA A 148 1.08 -9.18 14.56
N ILE A 149 0.10 -8.48 13.95
CA ILE A 149 0.17 -8.01 12.56
C ILE A 149 1.35 -7.08 12.32
N TYR A 150 1.68 -6.18 13.25
CA TYR A 150 2.81 -5.25 13.06
C TYR A 150 4.18 -5.94 13.14
N SER A 151 4.22 -7.13 13.75
CA SER A 151 5.42 -7.99 13.76
C SER A 151 5.43 -9.05 12.65
N THR A 152 4.36 -9.14 11.85
CA THR A 152 4.21 -10.19 10.82
C THR A 152 5.11 -9.89 9.62
N PRO A 153 5.88 -10.88 9.11
CA PRO A 153 6.69 -10.67 7.91
C PRO A 153 5.84 -10.27 6.71
N ILE A 154 6.35 -9.33 5.92
CA ILE A 154 5.71 -8.83 4.70
C ILE A 154 6.58 -9.23 3.51
N LEU A 155 6.01 -9.99 2.58
CA LEU A 155 6.60 -10.32 1.29
C LEU A 155 5.98 -9.41 0.22
N VAL A 156 6.80 -8.61 -0.44
CA VAL A 156 6.45 -7.93 -1.69
C VAL A 156 7.07 -8.70 -2.85
N ILE A 157 6.25 -9.12 -3.81
CA ILE A 157 6.70 -9.85 -5.00
C ILE A 157 6.88 -8.84 -6.14
N ALA A 158 8.13 -8.45 -6.39
CA ALA A 158 8.48 -7.56 -7.49
C ALA A 158 8.27 -8.28 -8.84
N GLY A 159 7.77 -7.54 -9.82
CA GLY A 159 7.73 -7.97 -11.21
C GLY A 159 8.65 -7.08 -12.05
N ILE A 160 8.19 -6.69 -13.23
CA ILE A 160 9.02 -6.02 -14.24
C ILE A 160 8.84 -4.50 -14.26
N SER A 161 7.89 -3.97 -13.50
CA SER A 161 7.45 -2.59 -13.66
C SER A 161 7.93 -1.74 -12.49
N HIS A 162 9.13 -1.17 -12.62
CA HIS A 162 9.79 -0.37 -11.59
C HIS A 162 8.90 0.75 -11.00
N ASN A 163 8.11 1.42 -11.84
CA ASN A 163 7.21 2.48 -11.38
C ASN A 163 6.07 1.99 -10.51
N SER A 164 5.62 0.76 -10.76
CA SER A 164 4.58 0.07 -10.00
C SER A 164 5.12 -0.33 -8.65
N LEU A 165 6.27 -1.00 -8.66
CA LEU A 165 6.99 -1.38 -7.47
C LEU A 165 7.24 -0.16 -6.58
N ARG A 166 7.78 0.94 -7.11
CA ARG A 166 7.99 2.18 -6.36
C ARG A 166 6.70 2.69 -5.71
N MET A 167 5.59 2.71 -6.43
CA MET A 167 4.28 3.13 -5.90
C MET A 167 3.78 2.23 -4.76
N CYS A 168 3.98 0.93 -4.91
CA CYS A 168 3.66 -0.08 -3.90
C CYS A 168 4.52 0.13 -2.65
N LEU A 169 5.83 0.29 -2.81
CA LEU A 169 6.78 0.53 -1.71
C LEU A 169 6.49 1.85 -0.98
N GLU A 170 6.14 2.93 -1.68
CA GLU A 170 5.73 4.19 -1.06
C GLU A 170 4.50 4.02 -0.17
N THR A 171 3.43 3.44 -0.71
CA THR A 171 2.18 3.26 0.06
C THR A 171 2.29 2.21 1.16
N LEU A 172 3.21 1.26 1.02
CA LEU A 172 3.58 0.32 2.07
C LEU A 172 4.34 1.04 3.20
N LEU A 173 5.36 1.84 2.89
CA LEU A 173 6.10 2.61 3.90
C LEU A 173 5.20 3.59 4.67
N MET A 174 4.15 4.09 4.01
CA MET A 174 3.16 4.99 4.62
C MET A 174 2.18 4.29 5.58
N GLN A 175 2.18 2.95 5.68
CA GLN A 175 1.28 2.25 6.59
C GLN A 175 1.63 2.55 8.06
N PRO A 176 0.69 3.07 8.87
CA PRO A 176 0.97 3.35 10.28
C PRO A 176 1.37 2.09 11.05
N GLY A 177 2.51 2.14 11.75
CA GLY A 177 3.03 1.03 12.54
C GLY A 177 3.83 0.00 11.74
N ILE A 178 4.16 0.27 10.48
CA ILE A 178 5.04 -0.61 9.71
C ILE A 178 6.42 -0.71 10.36
N VAL A 179 6.93 -1.93 10.43
CA VAL A 179 8.31 -2.24 10.83
C VAL A 179 9.08 -2.60 9.57
N VAL A 180 9.96 -1.70 9.12
CA VAL A 180 10.64 -1.79 7.81
C VAL A 180 11.50 -3.05 7.69
N GLU A 181 12.07 -3.52 8.81
CA GLU A 181 12.92 -4.71 8.90
C GLU A 181 12.14 -6.02 8.65
N ASN A 182 10.82 -6.00 8.79
CA ASN A 182 9.95 -7.14 8.50
C ASN A 182 9.54 -7.21 7.02
N VAL A 183 9.91 -6.22 6.20
CA VAL A 183 9.57 -6.16 4.78
C VAL A 183 10.70 -6.77 3.95
N MET A 184 10.36 -7.87 3.26
CA MET A 184 11.19 -8.50 2.27
C MET A 184 10.59 -8.27 0.87
N VAL A 185 11.39 -7.75 -0.04
CA VAL A 185 11.01 -7.58 -1.45
C VAL A 185 11.75 -8.62 -2.28
N ALA A 186 11.02 -9.60 -2.83
CA ALA A 186 11.58 -10.66 -3.66
C ALA A 186 11.70 -10.19 -5.11
N VAL A 187 12.92 -10.24 -5.65
CA VAL A 187 13.30 -9.74 -6.97
C VAL A 187 13.92 -10.88 -7.77
N ASP A 188 13.39 -11.15 -8.97
CA ASP A 188 14.04 -12.07 -9.91
C ASP A 188 15.40 -11.48 -10.32
N GLU A 189 16.46 -12.27 -10.23
CA GLU A 189 17.84 -11.81 -10.46
C GLU A 189 18.06 -11.09 -11.80
N LYS A 190 17.18 -11.33 -12.80
CA LYS A 190 17.18 -10.61 -14.08
C LYS A 190 16.90 -9.10 -13.95
N PHE A 191 16.28 -8.66 -12.86
CA PHE A 191 15.83 -7.28 -12.64
C PHE A 191 16.50 -6.63 -11.42
N SER A 192 17.83 -6.80 -11.30
CA SER A 192 18.61 -6.36 -10.13
C SER A 192 18.59 -4.85 -9.85
N GLU A 193 18.21 -4.01 -10.83
CA GLU A 193 18.02 -2.57 -10.63
C GLU A 193 17.05 -2.26 -9.48
N SER A 194 16.00 -3.08 -9.34
CA SER A 194 14.98 -2.91 -8.30
C SER A 194 15.58 -2.92 -6.89
N LEU A 195 16.75 -3.53 -6.68
CA LEU A 195 17.40 -3.58 -5.38
C LEU A 195 17.86 -2.20 -4.89
N ALA A 196 18.31 -1.32 -5.79
CA ALA A 196 18.68 0.05 -5.42
C ALA A 196 17.45 0.85 -4.97
N LEU A 197 16.31 0.63 -5.62
CA LEU A 197 15.04 1.23 -5.21
C LEU A 197 14.61 0.68 -3.84
N ILE A 198 14.70 -0.62 -3.63
CA ILE A 198 14.31 -1.28 -2.37
C ILE A 198 15.16 -0.75 -1.19
N ASP A 199 16.48 -0.63 -1.38
CA ASP A 199 17.40 -0.07 -0.40
C ASP A 199 17.09 1.39 -0.06
N LEU A 200 16.67 2.18 -1.05
CA LEU A 200 16.23 3.57 -0.84
C LEU A 200 15.05 3.68 0.14
N PHE A 201 14.16 2.69 0.17
CA PHE A 201 13.04 2.61 1.14
C PHE A 201 13.44 1.96 2.48
N GLY A 202 14.66 1.43 2.61
CA GLY A 202 15.13 0.74 3.81
C GLY A 202 14.57 -0.68 3.98
N PHE A 203 14.03 -1.29 2.93
CA PHE A 203 13.50 -2.65 2.96
C PHE A 203 14.58 -3.68 2.59
N HIS A 204 14.35 -4.95 2.94
CA HIS A 204 15.27 -6.04 2.60
C HIS A 204 15.01 -6.58 1.19
N GLY A 205 15.94 -6.38 0.25
CA GLY A 205 15.88 -6.98 -1.08
C GLY A 205 16.38 -8.42 -1.09
N GLU A 206 15.53 -9.37 -1.51
CA GLU A 206 15.86 -10.79 -1.62
C GLU A 206 15.88 -11.22 -3.09
N LYS A 207 17.02 -11.72 -3.57
CA LYS A 207 17.14 -12.23 -4.94
C LYS A 207 16.58 -13.65 -5.05
N THR A 208 15.74 -13.90 -6.04
CA THR A 208 15.36 -15.26 -6.47
C THR A 208 16.12 -15.63 -7.74
N THR A 209 16.40 -16.92 -7.88
CA THR A 209 16.95 -17.48 -9.13
C THR A 209 15.99 -17.21 -10.29
N SER A 210 16.55 -16.96 -11.48
CA SER A 210 15.84 -16.70 -12.72
C SER A 210 14.62 -17.60 -12.90
N SER A 211 13.49 -16.99 -13.23
CA SER A 211 12.24 -17.69 -13.52
C SER A 211 11.83 -17.52 -14.99
N SER A 212 11.16 -18.52 -15.54
CA SER A 212 10.58 -18.48 -16.89
C SER A 212 9.23 -17.80 -16.91
N THR A 213 8.50 -17.85 -15.80
CA THR A 213 7.18 -17.23 -15.66
C THR A 213 7.07 -16.44 -14.37
N TYR A 214 6.14 -15.50 -14.31
CA TYR A 214 5.84 -14.78 -13.07
C TYR A 214 5.37 -15.73 -11.95
N MET A 215 4.61 -16.77 -12.27
CA MET A 215 4.09 -17.70 -11.26
C MET A 215 5.18 -18.57 -10.64
N GLU A 216 6.22 -18.91 -11.41
CA GLU A 216 7.42 -19.56 -10.87
C GLU A 216 8.19 -18.62 -9.93
N HIS A 217 8.33 -17.33 -10.29
CA HIS A 217 8.91 -16.33 -9.39
C HIS A 217 8.08 -16.18 -8.10
N TYR A 218 6.75 -16.21 -8.22
CA TYR A 218 5.83 -16.16 -7.08
C TYR A 218 6.03 -17.33 -6.12
N GLU A 219 6.10 -18.55 -6.64
CA GLU A 219 6.33 -19.78 -5.87
C GLU A 219 7.67 -19.75 -5.13
N LYS A 220 8.75 -19.34 -5.83
CA LYS A 220 10.09 -19.16 -5.25
C LYS A 220 10.08 -18.08 -4.15
N SER A 221 9.40 -16.97 -4.39
CA SER A 221 9.27 -15.86 -3.43
C SER A 221 8.55 -16.28 -2.14
N LEU A 222 7.44 -17.04 -2.28
CA LEU A 222 6.74 -17.62 -1.13
C LEU A 222 7.64 -18.60 -0.36
N SER A 223 8.39 -19.46 -1.06
CA SER A 223 9.30 -20.40 -0.40
C SER A 223 10.38 -19.66 0.39
N LYS A 224 10.96 -18.60 -0.19
CA LYS A 224 12.00 -17.77 0.44
C LYS A 224 11.55 -17.08 1.73
N ILE A 225 10.33 -16.53 1.78
CA ILE A 225 9.87 -15.84 2.98
C ILE A 225 9.68 -16.82 4.15
N TRP A 226 9.22 -18.05 3.88
CA TRP A 226 9.07 -19.09 4.91
C TRP A 226 10.43 -19.64 5.36
N GLU A 227 11.39 -19.79 4.44
CA GLU A 227 12.78 -20.15 4.78
C GLU A 227 13.43 -19.12 5.71
N ARG A 228 13.22 -17.83 5.44
CA ARG A 228 13.76 -16.72 6.24
C ARG A 228 13.10 -16.61 7.61
N HIS A 229 11.83 -16.98 7.72
CA HIS A 229 11.04 -16.83 8.93
C HIS A 229 10.44 -18.17 9.42
N PRO A 230 11.28 -19.16 9.79
CA PRO A 230 10.85 -20.53 10.05
C PRO A 230 10.00 -20.69 11.32
N THR A 231 9.91 -19.68 12.18
CA THR A 231 9.08 -19.70 13.41
C THR A 231 7.75 -18.97 13.25
N ARG A 232 7.53 -18.27 12.13
CA ARG A 232 6.31 -17.49 11.91
C ARG A 232 5.20 -18.38 11.35
N ASP A 233 3.97 -18.10 11.78
CA ASP A 233 2.74 -18.84 11.47
C ASP A 233 1.90 -18.19 10.37
N LYS A 234 2.24 -16.96 9.98
CA LYS A 234 1.56 -16.16 8.96
C LYS A 234 2.52 -15.19 8.28
N VAL A 235 2.16 -14.77 7.07
CA VAL A 235 2.90 -13.80 6.25
C VAL A 235 1.91 -12.91 5.51
N ILE A 236 2.24 -11.65 5.31
CA ILE A 236 1.49 -10.74 4.43
C ILE A 236 2.14 -10.79 3.04
N VAL A 237 1.37 -11.04 1.99
CA VAL A 237 1.86 -11.13 0.61
C VAL A 237 1.26 -10.00 -0.22
N ILE A 238 2.10 -9.23 -0.90
CA ILE A 238 1.75 -8.04 -1.68
C ILE A 238 2.39 -8.17 -3.06
N GLU A 239 1.66 -7.83 -4.12
CA GLU A 239 2.18 -7.77 -5.49
C GLU A 239 2.58 -6.34 -5.89
N GLU A 240 3.52 -6.20 -6.82
CA GLU A 240 4.08 -4.89 -7.23
C GLU A 240 3.05 -3.86 -7.75
N ASP A 241 1.92 -4.32 -8.30
CA ASP A 241 0.94 -3.46 -8.97
C ASP A 241 -0.09 -2.82 -8.03
N LEU A 242 0.08 -3.02 -6.73
CA LEU A 242 -0.84 -2.57 -5.70
C LEU A 242 -0.45 -1.20 -5.15
N ILE A 243 -1.45 -0.35 -4.97
CA ILE A 243 -1.41 0.83 -4.13
C ILE A 243 -2.20 0.48 -2.86
N LEU A 244 -1.56 0.53 -1.69
CA LEU A 244 -2.20 0.14 -0.44
C LEU A 244 -3.10 1.26 0.07
N SER A 245 -4.28 0.90 0.59
CA SER A 245 -5.11 1.85 1.34
C SER A 245 -4.43 2.25 2.66
N PRO A 246 -4.72 3.44 3.21
CA PRO A 246 -4.16 3.89 4.50
C PRO A 246 -4.48 2.96 5.69
N ASP A 247 -5.54 2.16 5.59
CA ASP A 247 -6.04 1.24 6.61
C ASP A 247 -5.68 -0.24 6.33
N PHE A 248 -4.73 -0.54 5.43
CA PHE A 248 -4.41 -1.92 5.06
C PHE A 248 -3.91 -2.74 6.26
N LEU A 249 -2.85 -2.27 6.96
CA LEU A 249 -2.35 -2.95 8.16
C LEU A 249 -3.35 -2.85 9.33
N TYR A 250 -4.07 -1.74 9.45
CA TYR A 250 -5.09 -1.54 10.47
C TYR A 250 -6.23 -2.56 10.35
N THR A 251 -6.74 -2.77 9.14
CA THR A 251 -7.79 -3.75 8.85
C THR A 251 -7.32 -5.17 9.18
N LEU A 252 -6.08 -5.52 8.80
CA LEU A 252 -5.49 -6.81 9.17
C LEU A 252 -5.39 -6.97 10.69
N ALA A 253 -4.96 -5.92 11.42
CA ALA A 253 -4.84 -5.93 12.87
C ALA A 253 -6.20 -6.20 13.53
N LEU A 254 -7.28 -5.58 13.06
CA LEU A 254 -8.62 -5.81 13.59
C LEU A 254 -9.16 -7.21 13.31
N LEU A 255 -8.81 -7.82 12.17
CA LEU A 255 -9.24 -9.17 11.81
C LEU A 255 -8.34 -10.28 12.37
N SER A 256 -7.17 -9.91 12.91
CA SER A 256 -6.14 -10.85 13.36
C SER A 256 -6.63 -11.85 14.41
N GLU A 257 -7.49 -11.41 15.33
CA GLU A 257 -7.96 -12.25 16.43
C GLU A 257 -9.01 -13.27 15.95
N THR A 258 -9.93 -12.87 15.08
CA THR A 258 -10.85 -13.79 14.39
C THR A 258 -10.07 -14.80 13.57
N PHE A 259 -9.08 -14.33 12.81
CA PHE A 259 -8.22 -15.19 12.02
C PHE A 259 -7.49 -16.20 12.91
N ARG A 260 -6.91 -15.77 14.04
CA ARG A 260 -6.23 -16.68 14.97
C ARG A 260 -7.17 -17.75 15.55
N LYS A 261 -8.41 -17.39 15.87
CA LYS A 261 -9.40 -18.27 16.52
C LYS A 261 -10.09 -19.25 15.59
N ASP A 262 -10.10 -19.00 14.28
CA ASP A 262 -10.80 -19.84 13.30
C ASP A 262 -9.83 -20.41 12.26
N GLU A 263 -9.46 -21.69 12.45
CA GLU A 263 -8.54 -22.42 11.58
C GLU A 263 -9.11 -22.70 10.18
N SER A 264 -10.44 -22.61 10.00
CA SER A 264 -11.06 -22.74 8.68
C SER A 264 -10.78 -21.54 7.78
N ILE A 265 -10.20 -20.45 8.31
CA ILE A 265 -9.77 -19.30 7.53
C ILE A 265 -8.32 -19.49 7.08
N GLY A 266 -8.14 -19.74 5.77
CA GLY A 266 -6.83 -19.95 5.16
C GLY A 266 -6.04 -18.66 4.90
N ALA A 267 -6.75 -17.58 4.54
CA ALA A 267 -6.18 -16.26 4.31
C ALA A 267 -7.22 -15.14 4.48
N ILE A 268 -6.73 -13.91 4.68
CA ILE A 268 -7.50 -12.67 4.61
C ILE A 268 -7.05 -11.92 3.37
N GLN A 269 -7.89 -11.80 2.35
CA GLN A 269 -7.60 -11.04 1.14
C GLN A 269 -8.14 -9.62 1.23
N MET A 270 -7.40 -8.66 0.70
CA MET A 270 -7.73 -7.24 0.79
C MET A 270 -8.31 -6.67 -0.51
N TRP A 271 -8.48 -7.52 -1.52
CA TRP A 271 -9.08 -7.15 -2.79
C TRP A 271 -10.41 -7.87 -3.00
N ASN A 272 -11.44 -7.11 -3.35
CA ASN A 272 -12.74 -7.62 -3.77
C ASN A 272 -12.96 -7.34 -5.28
N PRO A 273 -13.16 -8.38 -6.11
CA PRO A 273 -13.42 -8.20 -7.54
C PRO A 273 -14.68 -7.38 -7.82
N ASN A 274 -15.65 -7.34 -6.91
CA ASN A 274 -16.90 -6.60 -7.05
C ASN A 274 -16.89 -5.19 -6.44
N SER A 275 -15.74 -4.69 -5.96
CA SER A 275 -15.60 -3.34 -5.38
C SER A 275 -15.59 -2.22 -6.45
N TYR A 276 -16.51 -2.29 -7.43
CA TYR A 276 -16.70 -1.25 -8.43
C TYR A 276 -17.34 -0.01 -7.80
N ASP A 277 -17.00 1.17 -8.32
CA ASP A 277 -17.52 2.45 -7.84
C ASP A 277 -19.05 2.50 -7.89
N ILE A 278 -19.63 1.94 -8.96
CA ILE A 278 -21.09 1.89 -9.20
C ILE A 278 -21.86 1.06 -8.15
N VAL A 279 -21.23 0.03 -7.57
CA VAL A 279 -21.87 -0.83 -6.57
C VAL A 279 -22.07 -0.05 -5.27
N ASN A 280 -21.19 0.92 -4.98
CA ASN A 280 -21.21 1.74 -3.77
C ASN A 280 -21.36 0.94 -2.46
N GLY A 281 -20.42 0.00 -2.25
CA GLY A 281 -20.37 -0.85 -1.06
C GLY A 281 -20.04 -0.10 0.24
N SER A 282 -19.86 -0.87 1.31
CA SER A 282 -19.63 -0.46 2.69
C SER A 282 -18.18 -0.64 3.12
N LEU A 283 -17.65 0.32 3.86
CA LEU A 283 -16.33 0.19 4.49
C LEU A 283 -16.37 -0.72 5.73
N GLU A 284 -17.54 -1.07 6.26
CA GLU A 284 -17.65 -1.73 7.55
C GLU A 284 -17.79 -3.25 7.45
N LEU A 285 -18.06 -3.77 6.24
CA LEU A 285 -18.43 -5.16 6.01
C LEU A 285 -17.24 -6.00 5.54
N ILE A 286 -17.16 -7.21 6.12
CA ILE A 286 -16.27 -8.28 5.72
C ILE A 286 -17.11 -9.52 5.43
N TYR A 287 -16.71 -10.28 4.41
CA TYR A 287 -17.36 -11.50 3.98
C TYR A 287 -16.45 -12.71 4.15
N ARG A 288 -17.05 -13.89 4.33
CA ARG A 288 -16.37 -15.15 4.01
C ARG A 288 -16.61 -15.44 2.53
N VAL A 289 -15.62 -16.03 1.86
CA VAL A 289 -15.70 -16.48 0.45
C VAL A 289 -14.89 -17.77 0.26
N ASP A 290 -15.27 -18.58 -0.72
CA ASP A 290 -14.69 -19.92 -0.95
C ASP A 290 -13.37 -19.89 -1.72
N ASN A 291 -13.04 -18.78 -2.38
CA ASN A 291 -11.86 -18.68 -3.24
C ASN A 291 -10.95 -17.51 -2.86
N LEU A 292 -9.67 -17.71 -3.15
CA LEU A 292 -8.66 -16.68 -3.05
C LEU A 292 -8.48 -16.01 -4.42
N TYR A 293 -8.80 -14.72 -4.46
CA TYR A 293 -8.61 -13.81 -5.59
C TYR A 293 -7.33 -12.96 -5.45
N GLY A 294 -6.71 -12.97 -4.27
CA GLY A 294 -5.36 -12.47 -3.99
C GLY A 294 -5.22 -10.96 -3.91
N LEU A 295 -4.16 -10.42 -4.55
CA LEU A 295 -3.86 -8.99 -4.64
C LEU A 295 -3.72 -8.29 -3.28
N GLY A 296 -2.84 -8.80 -2.41
CA GLY A 296 -2.64 -8.27 -1.05
C GLY A 296 -3.42 -9.10 -0.04
N TYR A 297 -2.74 -10.01 0.68
CA TYR A 297 -3.42 -10.91 1.61
C TYR A 297 -2.52 -11.39 2.75
N LEU A 298 -3.13 -11.69 3.89
CA LEU A 298 -2.50 -12.40 5.00
C LEU A 298 -2.70 -13.90 4.83
N LEU A 299 -1.62 -14.66 4.72
CA LEU A 299 -1.62 -16.10 4.47
C LEU A 299 -1.24 -16.88 5.72
N ARG A 300 -2.03 -17.91 6.08
CA ARG A 300 -1.68 -18.85 7.14
C ARG A 300 -0.64 -19.85 6.63
N ARG A 301 0.38 -20.12 7.45
CA ARG A 301 1.40 -21.11 7.14
C ARG A 301 0.85 -22.53 6.96
N SER A 302 0.02 -22.99 7.89
CA SER A 302 -0.55 -24.34 7.81
C SER A 302 -1.42 -24.52 6.56
N PHE A 303 -2.09 -23.47 6.10
CA PHE A 303 -2.81 -23.49 4.83
C PHE A 303 -1.85 -23.59 3.63
N TYR A 304 -0.78 -22.78 3.60
CA TYR A 304 0.25 -22.85 2.56
C TYR A 304 0.91 -24.23 2.48
N GLU A 305 1.31 -24.80 3.62
CA GLU A 305 1.99 -26.10 3.68
C GLU A 305 1.09 -27.24 3.20
N LYS A 306 -0.21 -27.19 3.56
CA LYS A 306 -1.20 -28.19 3.16
C LYS A 306 -1.58 -28.08 1.68
N ASN A 307 -1.82 -26.86 1.19
CA ASN A 307 -2.53 -26.65 -0.08
C ASN A 307 -1.67 -26.09 -1.23
N MET A 308 -0.51 -25.50 -0.94
CA MET A 308 0.26 -24.72 -1.94
C MET A 308 1.68 -25.26 -2.14
N LYS A 309 2.44 -25.50 -1.07
CA LYS A 309 3.91 -25.76 -1.13
C LYS A 309 4.35 -26.82 -2.15
N ASN A 310 3.62 -27.93 -2.24
CA ASN A 310 3.95 -29.03 -3.16
C ASN A 310 2.94 -29.19 -4.32
N SER A 311 1.93 -28.32 -4.37
CA SER A 311 0.81 -28.40 -5.32
C SER A 311 0.58 -27.08 -6.03
N PHE A 312 1.57 -26.18 -6.06
CA PHE A 312 1.44 -24.83 -6.57
C PHE A 312 0.95 -24.81 -8.03
N LYS A 313 1.47 -25.71 -8.88
CA LYS A 313 1.00 -25.85 -10.28
C LYS A 313 -0.47 -26.26 -10.41
N GLN A 314 -1.03 -26.96 -9.42
CA GLN A 314 -2.42 -27.43 -9.44
C GLN A 314 -3.40 -26.31 -9.04
N CYS A 315 -3.11 -25.59 -7.95
CA CYS A 315 -3.98 -24.52 -7.46
C CYS A 315 -3.75 -23.16 -8.12
N CYS A 316 -2.49 -22.91 -8.52
CA CYS A 316 -1.92 -21.58 -8.55
C CYS A 316 -1.05 -21.35 -9.81
N SER A 317 -1.31 -22.09 -10.89
CA SER A 317 -0.60 -21.95 -12.18
C SER A 317 -1.00 -20.70 -12.97
N LYS A 318 -2.20 -20.17 -12.70
CA LYS A 318 -2.70 -18.91 -13.25
C LYS A 318 -2.52 -17.77 -12.25
N ARG A 319 -2.78 -16.53 -12.68
CA ARG A 319 -2.72 -15.38 -11.77
C ARG A 319 -3.76 -15.53 -10.67
N VAL A 320 -3.48 -14.97 -9.50
CA VAL A 320 -4.35 -15.15 -8.32
C VAL A 320 -5.77 -14.61 -8.53
N TRP A 321 -5.93 -13.59 -9.37
CA TRP A 321 -7.25 -13.07 -9.74
C TRP A 321 -8.05 -13.99 -10.67
N ASP A 322 -7.43 -15.01 -11.27
CA ASP A 322 -8.10 -16.06 -12.05
C ASP A 322 -8.71 -17.15 -11.13
N LYS A 323 -9.04 -16.79 -9.89
CA LYS A 323 -9.68 -17.63 -8.86
C LYS A 323 -8.88 -18.89 -8.55
N TRP A 324 -7.95 -18.80 -7.59
CA TRP A 324 -7.29 -20.01 -7.09
C TRP A 324 -8.28 -20.92 -6.36
N THR A 325 -8.25 -22.19 -6.75
CA THR A 325 -9.06 -23.25 -6.18
C THR A 325 -8.15 -24.26 -5.50
N PHE A 326 -8.64 -24.83 -4.41
CA PHE A 326 -7.88 -25.77 -3.60
C PHE A 326 -8.68 -27.06 -3.47
N ALA A 327 -7.98 -28.20 -3.38
CA ALA A 327 -8.62 -29.49 -3.17
C ALA A 327 -9.35 -29.56 -1.82
N ASP A 328 -8.86 -28.82 -0.82
CA ASP A 328 -9.52 -28.65 0.46
C ASP A 328 -10.67 -27.64 0.38
N SER A 329 -11.89 -28.16 0.26
CA SER A 329 -13.12 -27.36 0.27
C SER A 329 -13.56 -26.91 1.68
N SER A 330 -12.87 -27.33 2.74
CA SER A 330 -13.22 -26.94 4.12
C SER A 330 -12.72 -25.55 4.51
N SER A 331 -11.73 -25.04 3.78
CA SER A 331 -11.14 -23.73 4.00
C SER A 331 -11.92 -22.64 3.26
N SER A 332 -12.05 -21.48 3.89
CA SER A 332 -12.57 -20.26 3.25
C SER A 332 -11.66 -19.06 3.56
N PHE A 333 -12.01 -17.91 3.01
CA PHE A 333 -11.19 -16.69 3.07
C PHE A 333 -12.03 -15.51 3.51
N LEU A 334 -11.41 -14.54 4.19
CA LEU A 334 -12.05 -13.27 4.51
C LEU A 334 -11.77 -12.25 3.41
N MET A 335 -12.79 -11.48 3.01
CA MET A 335 -12.70 -10.45 1.97
C MET A 335 -13.53 -9.22 2.36
N PRO A 336 -12.98 -8.00 2.33
CA PRO A 336 -13.74 -6.80 2.63
C PRO A 336 -14.71 -6.46 1.49
N ASP A 337 -15.84 -5.82 1.81
CA ASP A 337 -16.79 -5.38 0.77
C ASP A 337 -16.17 -4.31 -0.14
N ILE A 338 -15.48 -3.34 0.43
CA ILE A 338 -14.61 -2.41 -0.31
C ILE A 338 -13.15 -2.86 -0.21
N SER A 339 -12.41 -2.89 -1.32
CA SER A 339 -10.99 -3.26 -1.30
C SER A 339 -10.15 -2.32 -0.41
N ARG A 340 -9.12 -2.87 0.25
CA ARG A 340 -8.05 -2.14 1.00
C ARG A 340 -6.74 -2.06 0.22
N VAL A 341 -6.82 -2.41 -1.05
CA VAL A 341 -5.77 -2.30 -2.04
C VAL A 341 -6.39 -1.86 -3.35
N PHE A 342 -5.72 -0.94 -4.03
CA PHE A 342 -6.06 -0.55 -5.39
C PHE A 342 -5.04 -1.17 -6.33
N ARG A 343 -5.49 -2.11 -7.16
CA ARG A 343 -4.67 -2.56 -8.29
C ARG A 343 -4.87 -1.60 -9.45
N ARG A 344 -3.76 -1.07 -9.98
CA ARG A 344 -3.83 -0.11 -11.08
C ARG A 344 -4.43 -0.75 -12.34
N PRO A 345 -5.10 0.05 -13.21
CA PRO A 345 -5.55 -0.40 -14.51
C PRO A 345 -4.40 -0.99 -15.33
N ILE A 346 -4.71 -1.95 -16.18
CA ILE A 346 -3.72 -2.52 -17.10
C ILE A 346 -3.65 -1.61 -18.32
N ASP A 347 -2.44 -1.16 -18.66
CA ASP A 347 -2.19 -0.38 -19.88
C ASP A 347 -2.72 -1.12 -21.11
N GLY A 348 -3.41 -0.42 -22.01
CA GLY A 348 -4.10 -1.02 -23.16
C GLY A 348 -3.23 -1.95 -24.03
N ASN A 349 -1.93 -1.68 -24.13
CA ASN A 349 -0.98 -2.54 -24.86
C ASN A 349 -0.68 -3.89 -24.16
N ARG A 350 -1.02 -4.02 -22.87
CA ARG A 350 -0.88 -5.24 -22.04
C ARG A 350 -2.21 -5.93 -21.78
N VAL A 351 -3.35 -5.30 -22.11
CA VAL A 351 -4.67 -5.94 -22.03
C VAL A 351 -4.83 -6.89 -23.21
N ASN A 352 -4.52 -8.16 -22.99
CA ASN A 352 -4.67 -9.18 -24.03
C ASN A 352 -6.08 -9.77 -24.13
N THR A 353 -6.99 -9.41 -23.20
CA THR A 353 -8.33 -10.00 -23.11
C THR A 353 -9.37 -9.03 -22.58
N LYS A 354 -10.61 -9.16 -23.09
CA LYS A 354 -11.81 -8.51 -22.53
C LYS A 354 -11.99 -8.80 -21.03
N TYR A 355 -11.53 -9.96 -20.57
CA TYR A 355 -11.57 -10.33 -19.16
C TYR A 355 -10.82 -9.33 -18.27
N LEU A 356 -9.55 -9.09 -18.58
CA LEU A 356 -8.70 -8.17 -17.83
C LEU A 356 -9.17 -6.72 -17.93
N GLU A 357 -9.72 -6.34 -19.08
CA GLU A 357 -10.33 -5.02 -19.28
C GLU A 357 -11.50 -4.79 -18.33
N VAL A 358 -12.48 -5.70 -18.33
CA VAL A 358 -13.66 -5.62 -17.45
C VAL A 358 -13.24 -5.72 -15.98
N LEU A 359 -12.25 -6.56 -15.66
CA LEU A 359 -11.80 -6.75 -14.28
C LEU A 359 -11.06 -5.53 -13.74
N PHE A 360 -10.09 -4.96 -14.46
CA PHE A 360 -9.19 -3.95 -13.88
C PHE A 360 -9.35 -2.52 -14.41
N ASN A 361 -9.96 -2.32 -15.57
CA ASN A 361 -10.03 -0.99 -16.19
C ASN A 361 -11.33 -0.23 -15.87
N GLN A 362 -12.27 -0.87 -15.18
CA GLN A 362 -13.43 -0.17 -14.62
C GLN A 362 -13.07 0.56 -13.32
N LYS A 363 -13.77 1.67 -13.05
CA LYS A 363 -13.56 2.47 -11.85
C LYS A 363 -13.92 1.66 -10.59
N ARG A 364 -13.01 1.63 -9.63
CA ARG A 364 -13.14 0.85 -8.39
C ARG A 364 -13.09 1.77 -7.16
N LYS A 365 -13.88 1.42 -6.15
CA LYS A 365 -13.84 2.05 -4.84
C LYS A 365 -12.80 1.35 -3.98
N THR A 366 -11.96 2.12 -3.30
CA THR A 366 -10.90 1.63 -2.41
C THR A 366 -10.91 2.50 -1.15
N SER A 367 -10.61 1.92 0.02
CA SER A 367 -10.65 2.67 1.28
C SER A 367 -9.63 3.81 1.26
N LEU A 368 -10.08 5.00 1.66
CA LEU A 368 -9.23 6.17 1.97
C LEU A 368 -9.36 6.59 3.43
N ASN A 369 -10.20 5.90 4.21
CA ASN A 369 -10.36 6.16 5.63
C ASN A 369 -9.28 5.38 6.39
N PRO A 370 -8.39 6.03 7.17
CA PRO A 370 -7.35 5.33 7.92
C PRO A 370 -7.89 4.50 9.10
N PHE A 371 -9.07 4.81 9.61
CA PHE A 371 -9.66 4.16 10.78
C PHE A 371 -11.16 3.84 10.54
N PRO A 372 -11.48 2.93 9.60
CA PRO A 372 -12.85 2.47 9.44
C PRO A 372 -13.35 1.76 10.71
N ALA A 373 -14.62 1.98 11.04
CA ALA A 373 -15.31 1.18 12.04
C ALA A 373 -15.81 -0.10 11.37
N PHE A 374 -15.52 -1.26 11.97
CA PHE A 374 -16.07 -2.53 11.51
C PHE A 374 -17.21 -2.95 12.43
N SER A 375 -18.23 -3.55 11.84
CA SER A 375 -19.32 -4.15 12.59
C SER A 375 -19.19 -5.68 12.58
N ASN A 376 -19.50 -6.30 13.73
CA ASN A 376 -19.69 -7.75 13.83
C ASN A 376 -18.49 -8.63 13.42
N ILE A 377 -17.25 -8.22 13.68
CA ILE A 377 -16.04 -9.03 13.40
C ILE A 377 -16.12 -10.44 14.02
N ASP A 378 -16.71 -10.55 15.22
CA ASP A 378 -16.86 -11.84 15.92
C ASP A 378 -17.77 -12.84 15.20
N THR A 379 -18.67 -12.35 14.33
CA THR A 379 -19.56 -13.18 13.52
C THR A 379 -18.88 -13.83 12.33
N LEU A 380 -17.66 -13.40 11.98
CA LEU A 380 -16.94 -13.90 10.81
C LEU A 380 -16.39 -15.32 10.99
N ARG A 381 -16.44 -15.90 12.20
CA ARG A 381 -16.08 -17.31 12.42
C ARG A 381 -17.11 -18.23 11.78
N LYS A 382 -16.69 -19.37 11.24
CA LYS A 382 -17.52 -20.25 10.39
C LYS A 382 -18.93 -20.48 10.93
N ASP A 383 -19.07 -21.10 12.09
CA ASP A 383 -20.39 -21.48 12.64
C ASP A 383 -21.27 -20.25 12.93
N THR A 384 -20.66 -19.17 13.44
CA THR A 384 -21.39 -17.91 13.69
C THR A 384 -21.79 -17.21 12.40
N TYR A 385 -20.98 -17.33 11.35
CA TYR A 385 -21.24 -16.72 10.05
C TYR A 385 -22.37 -17.44 9.33
N ASP A 386 -22.35 -18.77 9.32
CA ASP A 386 -23.40 -19.59 8.72
C ASP A 386 -24.75 -19.36 9.42
N ALA A 387 -24.74 -19.27 10.75
CA ALA A 387 -25.92 -18.91 11.54
C ALA A 387 -26.41 -17.48 11.24
N TYR A 388 -25.49 -16.51 11.14
CA TYR A 388 -25.80 -15.13 10.77
C TYR A 388 -26.43 -15.05 9.37
N LEU A 389 -25.84 -15.72 8.37
CA LEU A 389 -26.36 -15.76 7.00
C LEU A 389 -27.75 -16.37 6.99
N THR A 390 -27.94 -17.52 7.63
CA THR A 390 -29.25 -18.19 7.69
C THR A 390 -30.31 -17.29 8.31
N LYS A 391 -30.02 -16.65 9.44
CA LYS A 391 -30.95 -15.73 10.12
C LYS A 391 -31.28 -14.52 9.23
N THR A 392 -30.26 -13.87 8.68
CA THR A 392 -30.40 -12.63 7.90
C THR A 392 -31.16 -12.87 6.60
N ILE A 393 -30.84 -13.97 5.90
CA ILE A 393 -31.47 -14.31 4.62
C ILE A 393 -32.93 -14.75 4.83
N ARG A 394 -33.27 -15.45 5.92
CA ARG A 394 -34.67 -15.79 6.23
C ARG A 394 -35.55 -14.55 6.30
N SER A 395 -35.08 -13.50 6.99
CA SER A 395 -35.78 -12.21 7.10
C SER A 395 -35.70 -11.31 5.86
N ALA A 396 -34.85 -11.63 4.89
CA ALA A 396 -34.65 -10.81 3.71
C ALA A 396 -35.88 -10.80 2.79
N THR A 397 -36.16 -9.65 2.17
CA THR A 397 -37.25 -9.50 1.21
C THR A 397 -36.89 -10.19 -0.11
N LEU A 398 -37.78 -11.07 -0.59
CA LEU A 398 -37.57 -11.81 -1.84
C LEU A 398 -37.80 -10.92 -3.06
N LEU A 399 -36.80 -10.84 -3.94
CA LEU A 399 -36.91 -10.24 -5.26
C LEU A 399 -37.45 -11.29 -6.24
N LYS A 400 -38.70 -11.14 -6.68
CA LYS A 400 -39.40 -12.15 -7.49
C LYS A 400 -38.93 -12.24 -8.95
N SER A 401 -38.47 -11.13 -9.53
CA SER A 401 -37.94 -11.10 -10.90
C SER A 401 -36.93 -9.97 -11.07
N LEU A 402 -35.91 -10.21 -11.88
CA LEU A 402 -34.90 -9.25 -12.30
C LEU A 402 -34.95 -9.01 -13.82
N GLN A 403 -35.99 -9.48 -14.52
CA GLN A 403 -36.15 -9.36 -15.97
C GLN A 403 -36.20 -7.90 -16.48
N GLN A 404 -36.43 -6.93 -15.60
CA GLN A 404 -36.49 -5.50 -15.95
C GLN A 404 -35.10 -4.85 -16.09
N CYS A 405 -34.01 -5.52 -15.73
CA CYS A 405 -32.66 -4.96 -15.85
C CYS A 405 -32.21 -4.74 -17.30
N ASP A 406 -32.47 -5.72 -18.18
CA ASP A 406 -31.95 -5.70 -19.55
C ASP A 406 -32.72 -4.75 -20.49
N THR A 407 -33.97 -4.42 -20.15
CA THR A 407 -34.88 -3.74 -21.08
C THR A 407 -34.98 -2.24 -20.87
N LEU A 408 -34.58 -1.71 -19.71
CA LEU A 408 -34.94 -0.35 -19.33
C LEU A 408 -33.77 0.54 -18.87
N ASN A 409 -32.53 0.05 -18.84
CA ASN A 409 -31.39 0.84 -18.31
C ASN A 409 -31.70 1.42 -16.91
N LEU A 410 -32.51 0.67 -16.13
CA LEU A 410 -33.04 1.13 -14.87
C LEU A 410 -32.05 0.83 -13.76
N ASP A 411 -31.77 1.85 -12.96
CA ASP A 411 -31.12 1.71 -11.68
C ASP A 411 -32.03 0.83 -10.78
N MET A 412 -31.79 -0.48 -10.76
CA MET A 412 -32.48 -1.43 -9.89
C MET A 412 -32.44 -0.98 -8.43
N PHE A 413 -31.40 -0.25 -8.01
CA PHE A 413 -31.35 0.32 -6.67
C PHE A 413 -32.42 1.40 -6.47
N ASN A 414 -32.82 2.17 -7.48
CA ASN A 414 -33.93 3.13 -7.36
C ASN A 414 -35.29 2.43 -7.25
N ILE A 415 -35.52 1.36 -8.01
CA ILE A 415 -36.79 0.60 -7.96
C ILE A 415 -36.95 -0.04 -6.59
N ILE A 416 -35.90 -0.71 -6.12
CA ILE A 416 -35.91 -1.41 -4.83
C ILE A 416 -36.08 -0.42 -3.67
N ARG A 417 -35.43 0.76 -3.73
CA ARG A 417 -35.56 1.85 -2.75
C ARG A 417 -36.98 2.39 -2.61
N ASN A 418 -37.66 2.63 -3.73
CA ASN A 418 -38.96 3.31 -3.72
C ASN A 418 -40.12 2.37 -3.35
N GLN A 419 -39.92 1.05 -3.43
CA GLN A 419 -40.98 0.06 -3.27
C GLN A 419 -40.91 -0.75 -1.98
N ASN A 420 -39.82 -0.65 -1.20
CA ASN A 420 -39.61 -1.50 -0.03
C ASN A 420 -39.13 -0.70 1.19
N THR A 421 -39.56 -1.12 2.38
CA THR A 421 -39.09 -0.61 3.67
C THR A 421 -37.97 -1.45 4.28
N SER A 422 -37.58 -2.55 3.61
CA SER A 422 -36.52 -3.45 4.06
C SER A 422 -35.16 -2.98 3.58
N ASP A 423 -34.15 -3.16 4.42
CA ASP A 423 -32.75 -2.87 4.08
C ASP A 423 -32.00 -4.10 3.55
N THR A 424 -32.67 -5.25 3.47
CA THR A 424 -32.04 -6.54 3.14
C THR A 424 -32.88 -7.36 2.15
N PHE A 425 -32.27 -7.74 1.04
CA PHE A 425 -32.91 -8.38 -0.10
C PHE A 425 -32.25 -9.70 -0.46
N LYS A 426 -33.07 -10.64 -0.95
CA LYS A 426 -32.60 -11.91 -1.48
C LYS A 426 -33.16 -12.18 -2.88
N TYR A 427 -32.35 -12.81 -3.71
CA TYR A 427 -32.76 -13.37 -5.00
C TYR A 427 -32.32 -14.83 -5.06
N ILE A 428 -33.18 -15.71 -5.55
CA ILE A 428 -32.91 -17.15 -5.63
C ILE A 428 -32.70 -17.52 -7.10
N TYR A 429 -31.58 -18.16 -7.41
CA TYR A 429 -31.28 -18.66 -8.75
C TYR A 429 -31.20 -20.19 -8.76
N GLU A 430 -31.72 -20.79 -9.82
CA GLU A 430 -31.72 -22.25 -9.97
C GLU A 430 -30.32 -22.80 -10.26
N GLN A 431 -30.02 -23.94 -9.66
CA GLN A 431 -28.78 -24.68 -9.85
C GLN A 431 -29.07 -26.16 -10.12
N GLN A 432 -28.40 -26.73 -11.12
CA GLN A 432 -28.39 -28.17 -11.37
C GLN A 432 -27.44 -28.91 -10.41
N SER A 433 -26.34 -28.27 -10.01
CA SER A 433 -25.37 -28.75 -9.03
C SER A 433 -24.81 -27.59 -8.20
N GLU A 434 -24.10 -27.86 -7.10
CA GLU A 434 -23.50 -26.81 -6.25
C GLU A 434 -22.58 -25.85 -7.02
N ASN A 435 -21.89 -26.36 -8.04
CA ASN A 435 -20.97 -25.60 -8.89
C ASN A 435 -21.66 -24.92 -10.10
N ASP A 436 -22.96 -25.15 -10.32
CA ASP A 436 -23.69 -24.53 -11.42
C ASP A 436 -23.98 -23.06 -11.11
N ILE A 437 -23.37 -22.16 -11.88
CA ILE A 437 -23.49 -20.71 -11.69
C ILE A 437 -24.05 -20.01 -12.95
N ASN A 438 -24.54 -20.79 -13.92
CA ASN A 438 -24.98 -20.28 -15.22
C ASN A 438 -26.19 -19.34 -15.12
N LYS A 439 -27.07 -19.56 -14.14
CA LYS A 439 -28.23 -18.69 -13.89
C LYS A 439 -27.89 -17.43 -13.09
N LEU A 440 -26.75 -17.42 -12.41
CA LEU A 440 -26.28 -16.27 -11.65
C LEU A 440 -25.60 -15.24 -12.55
N GLN A 441 -24.79 -15.67 -13.51
CA GLN A 441 -24.00 -14.77 -14.35
C GLN A 441 -24.83 -13.66 -15.05
N PRO A 442 -25.99 -13.94 -15.69
CA PRO A 442 -26.79 -12.90 -16.35
C PRO A 442 -27.39 -11.87 -15.40
N VAL A 443 -27.43 -12.17 -14.10
CA VAL A 443 -28.01 -11.29 -13.06
C VAL A 443 -27.00 -10.26 -12.56
N LEU A 444 -25.70 -10.51 -12.68
CA LEU A 444 -24.65 -9.64 -12.14
C LEU A 444 -24.66 -8.21 -12.72
N PRO A 445 -24.87 -7.99 -14.04
CA PRO A 445 -24.98 -6.65 -14.61
C PRO A 445 -26.07 -5.77 -13.98
N CYS A 446 -27.18 -6.36 -13.51
CA CYS A 446 -28.26 -5.63 -12.82
C CYS A 446 -27.76 -4.78 -11.64
N PHE A 447 -26.68 -5.24 -11.01
CA PHE A 447 -26.13 -4.65 -9.79
C PHE A 447 -24.78 -3.97 -10.04
N GLY A 448 -24.34 -3.87 -11.30
CA GLY A 448 -23.02 -3.34 -11.64
C GLY A 448 -21.85 -4.19 -11.13
N LEU A 449 -22.08 -5.48 -10.90
CA LEU A 449 -21.06 -6.44 -10.45
C LEU A 449 -20.24 -6.98 -11.63
N PHE A 450 -19.16 -7.71 -11.34
CA PHE A 450 -18.35 -8.34 -12.38
C PHE A 450 -19.17 -9.40 -13.12
N SER A 451 -19.36 -9.25 -14.43
CA SER A 451 -20.39 -9.99 -15.17
C SER A 451 -19.88 -11.13 -16.07
N LEU A 452 -18.57 -11.27 -16.24
CA LEU A 452 -18.01 -12.34 -17.06
C LEU A 452 -18.01 -13.69 -16.36
N GLU A 453 -17.94 -13.69 -15.03
CA GLU A 453 -18.18 -14.85 -14.19
C GLU A 453 -18.53 -14.40 -12.75
N PRO A 454 -19.33 -15.19 -12.00
CA PRO A 454 -19.57 -14.92 -10.59
C PRO A 454 -18.33 -15.12 -9.71
N LEU A 455 -17.89 -14.04 -9.06
CA LEU A 455 -16.78 -14.01 -8.11
C LEU A 455 -17.27 -13.52 -6.74
N GLY A 456 -16.62 -13.95 -5.66
CA GLY A 456 -16.97 -13.60 -4.27
C GLY A 456 -18.04 -14.49 -3.63
N LEU A 457 -18.17 -15.73 -4.09
CA LEU A 457 -19.16 -16.68 -3.57
C LEU A 457 -18.71 -17.31 -2.25
N TYR A 458 -19.69 -17.58 -1.38
CA TYR A 458 -19.55 -18.45 -0.21
C TYR A 458 -20.70 -19.44 -0.21
N HIS A 459 -20.39 -20.72 -0.42
CA HIS A 459 -21.35 -21.81 -0.45
C HIS A 459 -22.51 -21.55 -1.42
N GLY A 460 -22.22 -21.04 -2.62
CA GLY A 460 -23.22 -20.70 -3.63
C GLY A 460 -24.07 -19.45 -3.30
N ILE A 461 -23.60 -18.60 -2.38
CA ILE A 461 -24.24 -17.32 -2.05
C ILE A 461 -23.28 -16.18 -2.42
N LEU A 462 -23.75 -15.24 -3.25
CA LEU A 462 -23.07 -13.98 -3.49
C LEU A 462 -23.66 -12.90 -2.59
N ARG A 463 -22.84 -12.33 -1.71
CA ARG A 463 -23.22 -11.22 -0.84
C ARG A 463 -22.50 -9.94 -1.27
N PHE A 464 -23.23 -8.84 -1.32
CA PHE A 464 -22.67 -7.51 -1.50
C PHE A 464 -23.57 -6.46 -0.84
N SER A 465 -23.05 -5.25 -0.66
CA SER A 465 -23.85 -4.11 -0.19
C SER A 465 -23.88 -2.98 -1.22
N SER A 466 -24.93 -2.17 -1.20
CA SER A 466 -25.02 -0.96 -2.00
C SER A 466 -25.87 0.08 -1.30
N ASN A 467 -25.35 1.30 -1.13
CA ASN A 467 -26.13 2.42 -0.57
C ASN A 467 -26.87 2.10 0.75
N LYS A 468 -26.24 1.30 1.64
CA LYS A 468 -26.77 0.75 2.92
C LYS A 468 -27.63 -0.52 2.82
N TYR A 469 -28.05 -0.92 1.63
CA TYR A 469 -28.80 -2.16 1.41
C TYR A 469 -27.88 -3.37 1.34
N ASN A 470 -28.34 -4.50 1.87
CA ASN A 470 -27.65 -5.79 1.77
C ASN A 470 -28.35 -6.69 0.75
N PHE A 471 -27.57 -7.31 -0.13
CA PHE A 471 -28.09 -8.20 -1.17
C PHE A 471 -27.49 -9.59 -1.03
N PHE A 472 -28.34 -10.60 -1.21
CA PHE A 472 -27.97 -12.01 -1.20
C PHE A 472 -28.50 -12.70 -2.46
N LEU A 473 -27.62 -13.12 -3.37
CA LEU A 473 -27.98 -13.94 -4.53
C LEU A 473 -27.65 -15.39 -4.19
N ILE A 474 -28.67 -16.25 -4.11
CA ILE A 474 -28.59 -17.56 -3.45
C ILE A 474 -28.93 -18.67 -4.44
N GLY A 475 -28.04 -19.64 -4.57
CA GLY A 475 -28.27 -20.81 -5.39
C GLY A 475 -29.14 -21.86 -4.70
N THR A 476 -30.05 -22.51 -5.45
CA THR A 476 -30.94 -23.56 -4.91
C THR A 476 -30.23 -24.84 -4.45
N LYS A 477 -28.95 -25.01 -4.78
CA LYS A 477 -28.10 -26.12 -4.31
C LYS A 477 -27.11 -25.69 -3.23
N SER A 478 -27.16 -24.44 -2.75
CA SER A 478 -26.36 -24.02 -1.60
C SER A 478 -26.64 -24.93 -0.39
N PRO A 479 -25.61 -25.36 0.36
CA PRO A 479 -25.80 -26.14 1.59
C PRO A 479 -26.61 -25.37 2.65
N LEU A 480 -26.67 -24.03 2.56
CA LEU A 480 -27.48 -23.20 3.45
C LEU A 480 -28.93 -23.02 2.95
N TYR A 481 -29.23 -23.41 1.70
CA TYR A 481 -30.54 -23.15 1.07
C TYR A 481 -31.70 -23.81 1.81
N SER A 482 -31.55 -25.07 2.23
CA SER A 482 -32.59 -25.80 2.98
C SER A 482 -32.95 -25.11 4.28
N SER A 483 -31.95 -24.58 4.98
CA SER A 483 -32.16 -23.79 6.19
C SER A 483 -32.83 -22.46 5.88
N ILE A 484 -32.62 -21.87 4.70
CA ILE A 484 -33.23 -20.60 4.30
C ILE A 484 -34.68 -20.77 3.81
N SER A 485 -35.00 -21.88 3.14
CA SER A 485 -36.27 -22.07 2.43
C SER A 485 -37.42 -22.60 3.28
N THR A 486 -37.23 -22.87 4.58
CA THR A 486 -38.26 -23.40 5.50
C THR A 486 -39.36 -22.40 5.88
N THR A 487 -39.74 -21.51 4.96
CA THR A 487 -40.94 -20.69 5.06
C THR A 487 -41.71 -20.90 3.77
N VAL A 488 -42.53 -21.96 3.76
CA VAL A 488 -43.65 -22.12 2.83
C VAL A 488 -44.83 -21.36 3.40
#